data_AF-L9L3E8-F1
#
_entry.id   AF-L9L3E8-F1
#
_cell.length_a   1.000
_cell.length_b   1.000
_cell.length_c   1.000
_cell.angle_alpha   90.00
_cell.angle_beta   90.00
_cell.angle_gamma   90.00
#
_symmetry.space_group_name_H-M   'P 1'
#
loop_
_entity.id
_entity.type
_entity.pdbx_description
1 polymer ?
#
loop_
_entity_poly.entity_id
_entity_poly.type
_entity_poly.pdbx_seq_one_letter_code
_entity_poly.pdbx_strand_id
1 'polypeptide(L)'
;MVSNDSHTWVTVKNGSGDMIFEGNSEKEIPVLNELPVPMVARYIRINPQSWFDNGSICMRMEILGCPLPGNSEKEIPVLNELPVPMVARYIRINPQSWFDNGSICMRMEILGCPLPDPNNYYHRRNEMTTTDDLDFKHHSYKEMRQLMKVVNEMCPNITRIYNIGKSHQGLKLYAVEISDHPGEHEVGEPEFHYIAGAHGNEVLGRELLLLLMQFLCQEYLARNTRIVRLVEETRIHLLPSLNPDGYEKAYEGGSELGGWSLGRWTHDGIDINNNFPDLNTLLWEAEDRQNIPRKVPNHYIAIPEWFLSENATVAMETRAVIAWMEKIPFVLGGNLQGGELVVAYPYDMVRSLWKTQEHTPTPDDHVFRWLAYSYASTHRLMTDARRRVCHTEDFQKEEGTVNGASWHTVAGSLNDFSYLHTNCFELSIYVGCDKYPHESELPEEWENNRESLIVFMEQVHRGIKGMVRDLHGKGIPNAIISVEGVNHDIQTASDGDYWRLLNPGEYVVTAKAEGFTASTKNCMVGYDMGATRCDFTLSKTNLARIREIMEKFGKQPVTLPARRLKLRGRKRRQRG
;
A
#
# COMPACT_ATOMS: atom_id res chain seq x y z
N MET A 1 -40.80 -35.62 -15.19
CA MET A 1 -39.51 -35.86 -14.50
C MET A 1 -38.45 -34.93 -15.07
N VAL A 2 -37.47 -34.56 -14.25
CA VAL A 2 -36.36 -33.70 -14.65
C VAL A 2 -35.02 -34.35 -14.32
N SER A 3 -33.99 -34.06 -15.11
CA SER A 3 -32.62 -34.52 -14.90
C SER A 3 -31.62 -33.47 -15.37
N ASN A 4 -30.47 -33.39 -14.70
CA ASN A 4 -29.37 -32.50 -15.10
C ASN A 4 -28.23 -33.25 -15.82
N ASP A 5 -28.12 -34.55 -15.62
CA ASP A 5 -27.01 -35.41 -16.07
C ASP A 5 -27.46 -36.57 -16.98
N SER A 6 -28.76 -36.68 -17.28
CA SER A 6 -29.44 -37.78 -17.99
C SER A 6 -29.49 -39.14 -17.28
N HIS A 7 -28.81 -39.29 -16.14
CA HIS A 7 -28.71 -40.54 -15.39
C HIS A 7 -29.63 -40.53 -14.15
N THR A 8 -29.61 -39.42 -13.41
CA THR A 8 -30.40 -39.23 -12.20
C THR A 8 -31.67 -38.48 -12.54
N TRP A 9 -32.82 -39.12 -12.33
CA TRP A 9 -34.13 -38.56 -12.66
C TRP A 9 -34.94 -38.29 -11.40
N VAL A 10 -35.44 -37.06 -11.27
CA VAL A 10 -36.30 -36.64 -10.17
C VAL A 10 -37.73 -36.44 -10.69
N THR A 11 -38.69 -37.08 -10.03
CA THR A 11 -40.11 -36.84 -10.29
C THR A 11 -40.53 -35.51 -9.66
N VAL A 12 -41.13 -34.65 -10.46
CA VAL A 12 -41.70 -33.38 -9.97
C VAL A 12 -42.92 -33.73 -9.13
N LYS A 13 -43.02 -33.15 -7.93
CA LYS A 13 -44.11 -33.43 -6.98
C LYS A 13 -44.97 -32.20 -6.74
N ASN A 14 -46.25 -32.42 -6.44
CA ASN A 14 -47.16 -31.42 -5.91
C ASN A 14 -47.62 -31.88 -4.52
N GLY A 15 -47.03 -31.30 -3.47
CA GLY A 15 -47.15 -31.83 -2.11
C GLY A 15 -46.55 -33.23 -1.99
N SER A 16 -47.35 -34.20 -1.53
CA SER A 16 -46.94 -35.60 -1.37
C SER A 16 -47.11 -36.47 -2.62
N GLY A 17 -47.80 -35.98 -3.64
CA GLY A 17 -48.10 -36.72 -4.88
C GLY A 17 -47.22 -36.33 -6.06
N ASP A 18 -47.17 -37.19 -7.07
CA ASP A 18 -46.52 -36.87 -8.34
C ASP A 18 -47.31 -35.76 -9.07
N MET A 19 -46.58 -34.84 -9.71
CA MET A 19 -47.20 -33.77 -10.48
C MET A 19 -47.80 -34.33 -11.77
N ILE A 20 -49.10 -34.14 -11.94
CA ILE A 20 -49.85 -34.49 -13.15
C ILE A 20 -50.29 -33.18 -13.82
N PHE A 21 -49.97 -33.04 -15.10
CA PHE A 21 -50.40 -31.91 -15.91
C PHE A 21 -51.60 -32.31 -16.74
N GLU A 22 -52.66 -31.50 -16.69
CA GLU A 22 -53.84 -31.71 -17.52
C GLU A 22 -53.54 -31.28 -18.96
N GLY A 23 -53.86 -32.17 -19.90
CA GLY A 23 -53.75 -31.92 -21.33
C GLY A 23 -54.98 -31.18 -21.87
N ASN A 24 -54.88 -30.71 -23.11
CA ASN A 24 -56.01 -30.14 -23.82
C ASN A 24 -56.96 -31.24 -24.34
N SER A 25 -58.27 -30.96 -24.30
CA SER A 25 -59.31 -31.82 -24.88
C SER A 25 -59.67 -31.44 -26.32
N GLU A 26 -59.31 -30.24 -26.76
CA GLU A 26 -59.46 -29.79 -28.16
C GLU A 26 -58.07 -29.54 -28.77
N LYS A 27 -57.98 -29.29 -30.09
CA LYS A 27 -56.72 -29.32 -30.84
C LYS A 27 -56.06 -27.96 -31.14
N GLU A 28 -56.77 -26.84 -30.98
CA GLU A 28 -56.35 -25.50 -31.43
C GLU A 28 -55.93 -24.54 -30.29
N ILE A 29 -56.33 -24.82 -29.06
CA ILE A 29 -56.16 -24.00 -27.86
C ILE A 29 -55.07 -24.63 -26.98
N PRO A 30 -53.91 -23.96 -26.81
CA PRO A 30 -52.87 -24.43 -25.91
C PRO A 30 -53.31 -24.32 -24.45
N VAL A 31 -52.98 -25.32 -23.64
CA VAL A 31 -53.13 -25.29 -22.18
C VAL A 31 -51.78 -24.95 -21.56
N LEU A 32 -51.74 -23.87 -20.77
CA LEU A 32 -50.58 -23.50 -19.98
C LEU A 32 -50.57 -24.29 -18.68
N ASN A 33 -49.44 -24.94 -18.41
CA ASN A 33 -49.20 -25.68 -17.18
C ASN A 33 -47.94 -25.13 -16.50
N GLU A 34 -48.07 -24.70 -15.24
CA GLU A 34 -46.96 -24.16 -14.47
C GLU A 34 -46.38 -25.20 -13.51
N LEU A 35 -45.06 -25.22 -13.37
CA LEU A 35 -44.41 -26.03 -12.34
C LEU A 35 -44.68 -25.38 -10.96
N PRO A 36 -44.97 -26.18 -9.92
CA PRO A 36 -45.29 -25.65 -8.60
C PRO A 36 -44.12 -24.92 -7.92
N VAL A 37 -42.88 -25.21 -8.35
CA VAL A 37 -41.65 -24.53 -7.92
C VAL A 37 -40.77 -24.34 -9.16
N PRO A 38 -40.07 -23.21 -9.33
CA PRO A 38 -39.07 -23.06 -10.39
C PRO A 38 -38.00 -24.16 -10.28
N MET A 39 -37.67 -24.82 -11.39
CA MET A 39 -36.71 -25.94 -11.40
C MET A 39 -35.66 -25.75 -12.49
N VAL A 40 -34.40 -26.04 -12.14
CA VAL A 40 -33.29 -26.09 -13.10
C VAL A 40 -33.14 -27.52 -13.62
N ALA A 41 -33.27 -27.71 -14.94
CA ALA A 41 -33.16 -29.02 -15.56
C ALA A 41 -32.62 -28.93 -16.99
N ARG A 42 -31.69 -29.81 -17.33
CA ARG A 42 -31.16 -29.95 -18.71
C ARG A 42 -32.02 -30.88 -19.57
N TYR A 43 -32.68 -31.84 -18.94
CA TYR A 43 -33.52 -32.84 -19.60
C TYR A 43 -34.87 -32.90 -18.90
N ILE A 44 -35.95 -32.88 -19.68
CA ILE A 44 -37.31 -33.08 -19.21
C ILE A 44 -37.86 -34.35 -19.86
N ARG A 45 -38.40 -35.25 -19.04
CA ARG A 45 -39.10 -36.45 -19.50
C ARG A 45 -40.55 -36.37 -19.11
N ILE A 46 -41.42 -36.52 -20.12
CA ILE A 46 -42.86 -36.54 -19.97
C ILE A 46 -43.35 -37.97 -20.14
N ASN A 47 -44.23 -38.39 -19.24
CA ASN A 47 -44.85 -39.69 -19.28
C ASN A 47 -46.36 -39.49 -19.48
N PRO A 48 -46.88 -39.66 -20.71
CA PRO A 48 -48.33 -39.57 -20.96
C PRO A 48 -49.08 -40.58 -20.07
N GLN A 49 -50.05 -40.10 -19.29
CA GLN A 49 -50.84 -40.96 -18.39
C GLN A 49 -52.15 -41.44 -19.04
N SER A 50 -52.78 -40.57 -19.82
CA SER A 50 -54.02 -40.83 -20.55
C SER A 50 -54.07 -39.95 -21.80
N TRP A 51 -55.09 -40.16 -22.64
CA TRP A 51 -55.41 -39.33 -23.79
C TRP A 51 -56.93 -39.21 -23.91
N PHE A 52 -57.41 -38.27 -24.72
CA PHE A 52 -58.85 -38.06 -24.91
C PHE A 52 -59.48 -39.27 -25.63
N ASP A 53 -60.53 -39.87 -25.04
CA ASP A 53 -61.11 -41.14 -25.48
C ASP A 53 -61.59 -41.16 -26.94
N ASN A 54 -62.03 -40.00 -27.45
CA ASN A 54 -62.51 -39.83 -28.83
C ASN A 54 -61.49 -39.13 -29.75
N GLY A 55 -60.26 -38.94 -29.29
CA GLY A 55 -59.19 -38.25 -30.02
C GLY A 55 -58.09 -39.19 -30.54
N SER A 56 -57.20 -38.63 -31.36
CA SER A 56 -55.95 -39.29 -31.73
C SER A 56 -54.87 -38.98 -30.69
N ILE A 57 -53.97 -39.93 -30.42
CA ILE A 57 -52.81 -39.69 -29.54
C ILE A 57 -51.89 -38.67 -30.23
N CYS A 58 -51.86 -37.44 -29.72
CA CYS A 58 -50.95 -36.41 -30.17
C CYS A 58 -50.46 -35.59 -28.97
N MET A 59 -49.20 -35.17 -29.02
CA MET A 59 -48.62 -34.28 -28.02
C MET A 59 -47.78 -33.23 -28.75
N ARG A 60 -48.21 -31.97 -28.66
CA ARG A 60 -47.39 -30.82 -29.00
C ARG A 60 -47.14 -30.06 -27.71
N MET A 61 -45.88 -29.78 -27.43
CA MET A 61 -45.49 -29.05 -26.24
C MET A 61 -44.40 -28.05 -26.59
N GLU A 62 -44.49 -26.88 -25.97
CA GLU A 62 -43.44 -25.87 -25.92
C GLU A 62 -43.06 -25.69 -24.45
N ILE A 63 -41.76 -25.75 -24.14
CA ILE A 63 -41.24 -25.55 -22.79
C ILE A 63 -40.73 -24.11 -22.71
N LEU A 64 -41.33 -23.33 -21.82
CA LEU A 64 -40.89 -21.96 -21.54
C LEU A 64 -40.03 -21.98 -20.29
N GLY A 65 -38.77 -21.56 -20.42
CA GLY A 65 -37.84 -21.39 -19.31
C GLY A 65 -37.51 -19.91 -19.12
N CYS A 66 -37.24 -19.52 -17.88
CA CYS A 66 -36.62 -18.22 -17.60
C CYS A 66 -35.10 -18.33 -17.78
N PRO A 67 -34.43 -17.38 -18.45
CA PRO A 67 -32.97 -17.32 -18.40
C PRO A 67 -32.53 -17.11 -16.95
N LEU A 68 -31.60 -17.92 -16.47
CA LEU A 68 -30.91 -17.63 -15.20
C LEU A 68 -29.94 -16.48 -15.46
N PRO A 69 -30.11 -15.31 -14.82
CA PRO A 69 -29.17 -14.23 -14.99
C PRO A 69 -27.81 -14.66 -14.44
N GLY A 70 -26.77 -14.55 -15.26
CA GLY A 70 -25.39 -14.60 -14.77
C GLY A 70 -25.06 -13.35 -13.97
N ASN A 71 -23.94 -13.36 -13.25
CA ASN A 71 -23.46 -12.17 -12.57
C ASN A 71 -23.29 -11.01 -13.57
N SER A 72 -23.94 -9.88 -13.30
CA SER A 72 -23.87 -8.67 -14.13
C SER A 72 -22.74 -7.73 -13.73
N GLU A 73 -22.16 -7.91 -12.54
CA GLU A 73 -21.11 -7.04 -12.00
C GLU A 73 -19.73 -7.70 -12.15
N LYS A 74 -18.85 -7.09 -12.95
CA LYS A 74 -17.54 -7.68 -13.30
C LYS A 74 -16.59 -7.82 -12.10
N GLU A 75 -16.75 -6.97 -11.09
CA GLU A 75 -15.77 -6.83 -10.00
C GLU A 75 -16.24 -7.38 -8.65
N ILE A 76 -17.51 -7.81 -8.55
CA ILE A 76 -18.08 -8.39 -7.34
C ILE A 76 -18.26 -9.90 -7.57
N PRO A 77 -17.51 -10.76 -6.86
CA PRO A 77 -17.70 -12.20 -6.95
C PRO A 77 -19.08 -12.61 -6.42
N VAL A 78 -19.61 -13.72 -6.92
CA VAL A 78 -20.85 -14.33 -6.40
C VAL A 78 -20.48 -15.65 -5.75
N LEU A 79 -20.64 -15.71 -4.43
CA LEU A 79 -20.47 -16.95 -3.68
C LEU A 79 -21.60 -17.92 -4.02
N ASN A 80 -21.22 -19.14 -4.39
CA ASN A 80 -22.14 -20.25 -4.57
C ASN A 80 -21.68 -21.41 -3.71
N GLU A 81 -22.49 -21.79 -2.73
CA GLU A 81 -22.22 -22.96 -1.92
C GLU A 81 -22.65 -24.23 -2.64
N LEU A 82 -21.80 -25.25 -2.61
CA LEU A 82 -22.21 -26.58 -3.04
C LEU A 82 -23.24 -27.11 -2.03
N PRO A 83 -24.41 -27.61 -2.47
CA PRO A 83 -25.48 -28.05 -1.56
C PRO A 83 -25.07 -29.20 -0.64
N VAL A 84 -23.98 -29.90 -0.98
CA VAL A 84 -23.33 -30.91 -0.14
C VAL A 84 -21.82 -30.77 -0.32
N PRO A 85 -21.00 -30.84 0.76
CA PRO A 85 -19.55 -30.88 0.64
C PRO A 85 -19.12 -31.99 -0.31
N MET A 86 -18.32 -31.63 -1.33
CA MET A 86 -17.87 -32.58 -2.35
C MET A 86 -16.37 -32.81 -2.26
N VAL A 87 -15.96 -34.08 -2.34
CA VAL A 87 -14.56 -34.47 -2.50
C VAL A 87 -14.30 -34.70 -3.98
N ALA A 88 -13.46 -33.87 -4.58
CA ALA A 88 -13.14 -33.98 -6.00
C ALA A 88 -11.65 -33.75 -6.24
N ARG A 89 -11.04 -34.64 -7.04
CA ARG A 89 -9.67 -34.44 -7.54
C ARG A 89 -9.62 -33.49 -8.74
N TYR A 90 -10.73 -33.42 -9.49
CA TYR A 90 -10.89 -32.57 -10.66
C TYR A 90 -12.29 -31.95 -10.63
N ILE A 91 -12.35 -30.64 -10.84
CA ILE A 91 -13.62 -29.91 -10.96
C ILE A 91 -13.72 -29.40 -12.40
N ARG A 92 -14.82 -29.76 -13.07
CA ARG A 92 -15.09 -29.32 -14.44
C ARG A 92 -16.20 -28.29 -14.43
N ILE A 93 -15.90 -27.10 -14.93
CA ILE A 93 -16.88 -26.01 -15.08
C ILE A 93 -17.26 -25.91 -16.55
N ASN A 94 -18.55 -25.74 -16.82
CA ASN A 94 -19.05 -25.58 -18.18
C ASN A 94 -19.94 -24.32 -18.24
N PRO A 95 -19.40 -23.15 -18.64
CA PRO A 95 -20.19 -21.93 -18.79
C PRO A 95 -21.37 -22.19 -19.74
N GLN A 96 -22.60 -21.85 -19.33
CA GLN A 96 -23.82 -22.08 -20.13
C GLN A 96 -24.31 -20.82 -20.86
N SER A 97 -24.03 -19.63 -20.32
CA SER A 97 -24.47 -18.34 -20.85
C SER A 97 -23.51 -17.23 -20.43
N TRP A 98 -23.67 -16.05 -21.02
CA TRP A 98 -22.92 -14.83 -20.73
C TRP A 98 -23.83 -13.62 -20.91
N PHE A 99 -23.43 -12.49 -20.33
CA PHE A 99 -24.18 -11.24 -20.45
C PHE A 99 -24.09 -10.68 -21.88
N ASP A 100 -25.20 -10.24 -22.45
CA ASP A 100 -25.23 -9.62 -23.78
C ASP A 100 -24.41 -8.31 -23.78
N ASN A 101 -23.49 -8.16 -24.74
CA ASN A 101 -22.44 -7.12 -24.80
C ASN A 101 -21.37 -7.16 -23.69
N GLY A 102 -21.33 -8.23 -22.88
CA GLY A 102 -20.24 -8.49 -21.94
C GLY A 102 -19.01 -9.14 -22.60
N SER A 103 -17.83 -8.95 -22.00
CA SER A 103 -16.62 -9.71 -22.33
C SER A 103 -16.63 -11.05 -21.57
N ILE A 104 -16.15 -12.14 -22.19
CA ILE A 104 -16.01 -13.44 -21.51
C ILE A 104 -15.04 -13.26 -20.34
N CYS A 105 -15.55 -13.31 -19.12
CA CYS A 105 -14.73 -13.33 -17.91
C CYS A 105 -15.31 -14.39 -16.96
N MET A 106 -14.52 -15.41 -16.65
CA MET A 106 -14.82 -16.35 -15.58
C MET A 106 -13.60 -16.34 -14.66
N ARG A 107 -13.68 -15.57 -13.58
CA ARG A 107 -12.82 -15.73 -12.42
C ARG A 107 -13.59 -16.61 -11.44
N MET A 108 -12.99 -17.71 -11.00
CA MET A 108 -13.62 -18.62 -10.06
C MET A 108 -12.58 -19.09 -9.04
N GLU A 109 -12.87 -18.82 -7.79
CA GLU A 109 -12.18 -19.34 -6.62
C GLU A 109 -12.90 -20.62 -6.19
N ILE A 110 -12.18 -21.70 -5.89
CA ILE A 110 -12.79 -22.88 -5.26
C ILE A 110 -12.21 -23.00 -3.88
N LEU A 111 -13.01 -22.58 -2.89
CA LEU A 111 -12.67 -22.77 -1.50
C LEU A 111 -12.98 -24.22 -1.11
N GLY A 112 -11.97 -24.92 -0.62
CA GLY A 112 -12.09 -26.30 -0.18
C GLY A 112 -11.11 -26.59 0.94
N CYS A 113 -11.52 -27.38 1.92
CA CYS A 113 -10.61 -27.82 2.98
C CYS A 113 -9.79 -29.01 2.47
N PRO A 114 -8.47 -29.07 2.76
CA PRO A 114 -7.70 -30.27 2.50
C PRO A 114 -8.27 -31.44 3.31
N LEU A 115 -8.55 -32.55 2.65
CA LEU A 115 -8.90 -33.80 3.31
C LEU A 115 -7.60 -34.47 3.76
N PRO A 116 -7.38 -34.69 5.07
CA PRO A 116 -6.16 -35.32 5.55
C PRO A 116 -6.09 -36.76 5.00
N ASP A 117 -5.23 -36.96 4.01
CA ASP A 117 -4.87 -38.29 3.52
C ASP A 117 -3.68 -38.80 4.33
N PRO A 118 -3.86 -39.83 5.20
CA PRO A 118 -2.77 -40.40 5.99
C PRO A 118 -1.61 -40.94 5.14
N ASN A 119 -1.81 -41.15 3.82
CA ASN A 119 -0.80 -41.65 2.88
C ASN A 119 -0.14 -40.55 2.01
N ASN A 120 -0.58 -39.29 2.08
CA ASN A 120 -0.02 -38.23 1.26
C ASN A 120 1.18 -37.55 1.94
N TYR A 121 2.33 -38.23 1.88
CA TYR A 121 3.61 -37.83 2.48
C TYR A 121 4.11 -36.44 2.05
N TYR A 122 3.70 -35.93 0.89
CA TYR A 122 4.16 -34.64 0.36
C TYR A 122 3.44 -33.42 0.96
N HIS A 123 2.17 -33.54 1.39
CA HIS A 123 1.45 -32.43 2.02
C HIS A 123 1.99 -32.10 3.40
N ARG A 124 2.27 -33.14 4.21
CA ARG A 124 2.77 -33.00 5.59
C ARG A 124 4.18 -32.39 5.70
N ARG A 125 4.89 -32.25 4.57
CA ARG A 125 6.26 -31.70 4.51
C ARG A 125 6.31 -30.24 4.03
N ASN A 126 5.23 -29.75 3.45
CA ASN A 126 5.12 -28.39 2.90
C ASN A 126 4.13 -27.50 3.68
N GLU A 127 3.39 -28.04 4.65
CA GLU A 127 2.65 -27.21 5.61
C GLU A 127 3.65 -26.38 6.41
N MET A 128 3.76 -25.10 6.06
CA MET A 128 4.47 -24.12 6.86
C MET A 128 3.64 -23.89 8.13
N THR A 129 4.01 -24.59 9.20
CA THR A 129 3.49 -24.31 10.53
C THR A 129 4.36 -23.22 11.13
N THR A 130 3.84 -22.00 11.19
CA THR A 130 4.48 -20.94 11.97
C THR A 130 4.60 -21.39 13.42
N THR A 131 5.74 -21.12 14.04
CA THR A 131 5.96 -21.37 15.48
C THR A 131 5.53 -20.19 16.33
N ASP A 132 5.18 -19.06 15.71
CA ASP A 132 4.84 -17.84 16.40
C ASP A 132 3.40 -17.92 16.93
N ASP A 133 3.21 -17.64 18.21
CA ASP A 133 1.89 -17.62 18.86
C ASP A 133 1.23 -16.25 18.63
N LEU A 134 0.70 -16.04 17.42
CA LEU A 134 0.08 -14.79 16.97
C LEU A 134 -1.41 -14.98 16.64
N ASP A 135 -2.17 -13.89 16.69
CA ASP A 135 -3.62 -13.90 16.38
C ASP A 135 -3.87 -13.88 14.86
N PHE A 136 -3.78 -15.05 14.21
CA PHE A 136 -4.05 -15.21 12.77
C PHE A 136 -5.55 -15.22 12.48
N LYS A 137 -6.11 -14.03 12.22
CA LYS A 137 -7.47 -13.83 11.69
C LYS A 137 -7.61 -12.48 11.02
N HIS A 138 -8.72 -12.26 10.33
CA HIS A 138 -9.07 -10.90 9.90
C HIS A 138 -9.68 -10.11 11.06
N HIS A 139 -9.17 -8.89 11.31
CA HIS A 139 -9.62 -8.08 12.44
C HIS A 139 -10.54 -6.96 11.98
N SER A 140 -11.80 -6.93 12.41
CA SER A 140 -12.64 -5.72 12.27
C SER A 140 -11.96 -4.49 12.88
N TYR A 141 -12.41 -3.27 12.57
CA TYR A 141 -11.88 -2.04 13.18
C TYR A 141 -11.91 -2.09 14.71
N LYS A 142 -12.95 -2.69 15.29
CA LYS A 142 -13.06 -2.87 16.74
C LYS A 142 -12.01 -3.85 17.27
N GLU A 143 -11.81 -4.97 16.59
CA GLU A 143 -10.85 -6.01 17.00
C GLU A 143 -9.41 -5.55 16.80
N MET A 144 -9.09 -4.86 15.69
CA MET A 144 -7.79 -4.23 15.45
C MET A 144 -7.42 -3.31 16.62
N ARG A 145 -8.33 -2.43 17.04
CA ARG A 145 -8.11 -1.55 18.19
C ARG A 145 -7.91 -2.30 19.49
N GLN A 146 -8.64 -3.41 19.67
CA GLN A 146 -8.50 -4.25 20.85
C GLN A 146 -7.14 -4.95 20.87
N LEU A 147 -6.69 -5.48 19.73
CA LEU A 147 -5.37 -6.11 19.58
C LEU A 147 -4.25 -5.12 19.84
N MET A 148 -4.30 -3.93 19.23
CA MET A 148 -3.31 -2.87 19.48
C MET A 148 -3.23 -2.55 20.98
N LYS A 149 -4.40 -2.45 21.65
CA LYS A 149 -4.46 -2.22 23.09
C LYS A 149 -3.83 -3.36 23.90
N VAL A 150 -4.10 -4.62 23.54
CA VAL A 150 -3.50 -5.80 24.19
C VAL A 150 -1.98 -5.78 24.05
N VAL A 151 -1.44 -5.50 22.86
CA VAL A 151 0.00 -5.36 22.62
C VAL A 151 0.58 -4.24 23.48
N ASN A 152 -0.10 -3.10 23.55
CA ASN A 152 0.34 -1.98 24.38
C ASN A 152 0.30 -2.29 25.88
N GLU A 153 -0.64 -3.10 26.35
CA GLU A 153 -0.69 -3.56 27.74
C GLU A 153 0.37 -4.63 28.04
N MET A 154 0.79 -5.40 27.03
CA MET A 154 1.86 -6.39 27.13
C MET A 154 3.26 -5.76 27.17
N CYS A 155 3.48 -4.71 26.36
CA CYS A 155 4.76 -4.02 26.25
C CYS A 155 4.68 -2.50 26.52
N PRO A 156 4.10 -2.05 27.65
CA PRO A 156 3.80 -0.63 27.88
C PRO A 156 5.03 0.28 27.91
N ASN A 157 6.20 -0.27 28.22
CA ASN A 157 7.44 0.49 28.28
C ASN A 157 8.01 0.81 26.91
N ILE A 158 7.67 0.03 25.88
CA ILE A 158 8.22 0.21 24.54
C ILE A 158 7.17 0.56 23.49
N THR A 159 5.89 0.68 23.87
CA THR A 159 4.81 0.93 22.91
C THR A 159 3.96 2.13 23.30
N ARG A 160 3.46 2.86 22.31
CA ARG A 160 2.48 3.93 22.50
C ARG A 160 1.51 4.02 21.34
N ILE A 161 0.22 3.88 21.63
CA ILE A 161 -0.84 4.08 20.65
C ILE A 161 -1.22 5.56 20.56
N TYR A 162 -1.30 6.10 19.35
CA TYR A 162 -1.77 7.46 19.10
C TYR A 162 -2.65 7.53 17.85
N ASN A 163 -3.29 8.68 17.65
CA ASN A 163 -4.20 8.91 16.54
C ASN A 163 -3.65 10.02 15.64
N ILE A 164 -3.57 9.77 14.33
CA ILE A 164 -3.07 10.76 13.35
C ILE A 164 -4.18 11.61 12.72
N GLY A 165 -5.43 11.13 12.78
CA GLY A 165 -6.54 11.81 12.11
C GLY A 165 -7.85 11.05 12.27
N LYS A 166 -8.79 11.28 11.36
CA LYS A 166 -10.01 10.50 11.27
C LYS A 166 -10.35 10.26 9.80
N SER A 167 -10.98 9.13 9.54
CA SER A 167 -11.61 8.85 8.26
C SER A 167 -12.85 9.70 8.03
N HIS A 168 -13.42 9.61 6.83
CA HIS A 168 -14.69 10.27 6.48
C HIS A 168 -15.82 9.93 7.47
N GLN A 169 -15.98 8.66 7.86
CA GLN A 169 -17.01 8.21 8.82
C GLN A 169 -16.63 8.49 10.28
N GLY A 170 -15.52 9.16 10.53
CA GLY A 170 -15.07 9.56 11.86
C GLY A 170 -14.32 8.47 12.64
N LEU A 171 -13.95 7.36 11.98
CA LEU A 171 -13.08 6.35 12.57
C LEU A 171 -11.68 6.94 12.74
N LYS A 172 -11.09 6.74 13.92
CA LYS A 172 -9.74 7.22 14.22
C LYS A 172 -8.70 6.40 13.47
N LEU A 173 -7.70 7.09 12.90
CA LEU A 173 -6.55 6.49 12.24
C LEU A 173 -5.48 6.22 13.29
N TYR A 174 -5.47 5.00 13.84
CA TYR A 174 -4.56 4.62 14.92
C TYR A 174 -3.23 4.13 14.40
N ALA A 175 -2.15 4.71 14.91
CA ALA A 175 -0.80 4.19 14.76
C ALA A 175 -0.28 3.69 16.12
N VAL A 176 0.60 2.70 16.08
CA VAL A 176 1.40 2.29 17.24
C VAL A 176 2.84 2.67 17.01
N GLU A 177 3.41 3.33 17.99
CA GLU A 177 4.83 3.62 18.10
C GLU A 177 5.51 2.50 18.91
N ILE A 178 6.67 2.02 18.46
CA ILE A 178 7.49 1.02 19.12
C ILE A 178 8.94 1.53 19.18
N SER A 179 9.45 1.81 20.38
CA SER A 179 10.79 2.34 20.70
C SER A 179 11.05 2.13 22.19
N ASP A 180 12.29 2.16 22.68
CA ASP A 180 12.59 2.12 24.11
C ASP A 180 12.21 3.42 24.87
N HIS A 181 12.04 4.55 24.17
CA HIS A 181 11.52 5.81 24.73
C HIS A 181 10.29 6.34 23.97
N PRO A 182 9.13 5.65 24.06
CA PRO A 182 7.97 6.02 23.28
C PRO A 182 7.37 7.36 23.71
N GLY A 183 7.17 8.25 22.74
CA GLY A 183 6.54 9.57 22.84
C GLY A 183 7.47 10.72 22.49
N GLU A 184 8.78 10.49 22.51
CA GLU A 184 9.81 11.50 22.30
C GLU A 184 10.73 11.08 21.15
N HIS A 185 11.31 12.05 20.46
CA HIS A 185 12.33 11.80 19.44
C HIS A 185 13.70 11.86 20.11
N GLU A 186 14.52 10.82 19.94
CA GLU A 186 15.89 10.80 20.46
C GLU A 186 16.91 11.22 19.41
N VAL A 187 17.82 12.09 19.80
CA VAL A 187 18.80 12.68 18.88
C VAL A 187 19.69 11.60 18.26
N GLY A 188 19.62 11.45 16.93
CA GLY A 188 20.36 10.48 16.15
C GLY A 188 19.69 9.09 16.02
N GLU A 189 18.52 8.91 16.62
CA GLU A 189 17.64 7.76 16.42
C GLU A 189 16.75 8.01 15.18
N PRO A 190 16.88 7.21 14.10
CA PRO A 190 16.04 7.39 12.93
C PRO A 190 14.59 6.98 13.18
N GLU A 191 13.69 7.71 12.53
CA GLU A 191 12.25 7.42 12.52
C GLU A 191 11.90 6.57 11.28
N PHE A 192 11.24 5.44 11.50
CA PHE A 192 10.77 4.53 10.47
C PHE A 192 9.24 4.41 10.52
N HIS A 193 8.59 4.22 9.36
CA HIS A 193 7.17 3.85 9.36
C HIS A 193 6.76 2.77 8.36
N TYR A 194 5.72 2.02 8.73
CA TYR A 194 4.92 1.22 7.80
C TYR A 194 3.48 1.72 7.79
N ILE A 195 2.93 1.86 6.59
CA ILE A 195 1.52 2.17 6.34
C ILE A 195 0.89 0.97 5.64
N ALA A 196 -0.34 0.63 5.98
CA ALA A 196 -1.13 -0.35 5.25
C ALA A 196 -2.59 0.09 5.12
N GLY A 197 -3.30 -0.57 4.20
CA GLY A 197 -4.74 -0.38 4.03
C GLY A 197 -5.12 1.00 3.51
N ALA A 198 -4.28 1.63 2.67
CA ALA A 198 -4.68 2.79 1.87
C ALA A 198 -5.88 2.44 0.96
N HIS A 199 -5.84 1.23 0.38
CA HIS A 199 -7.01 0.55 -0.15
C HIS A 199 -7.59 -0.38 0.90
N GLY A 200 -8.86 -0.18 1.27
CA GLY A 200 -9.47 -0.95 2.34
C GLY A 200 -9.61 -2.45 2.06
N ASN A 201 -9.67 -2.85 0.78
CA ASN A 201 -9.75 -4.25 0.37
C ASN A 201 -8.40 -4.94 0.17
N GLU A 202 -7.29 -4.24 0.37
CA GLU A 202 -5.93 -4.80 0.34
C GLU A 202 -5.52 -5.16 1.77
N VAL A 203 -6.12 -6.26 2.26
CA VAL A 203 -6.18 -6.65 3.67
C VAL A 203 -4.88 -7.24 4.19
N LEU A 204 -4.10 -7.93 3.35
CA LEU A 204 -2.90 -8.63 3.82
C LEU A 204 -1.91 -7.70 4.53
N GLY A 205 -1.65 -6.51 3.97
CA GLY A 205 -0.75 -5.53 4.59
C GLY A 205 -1.22 -5.10 5.98
N ARG A 206 -2.54 -4.92 6.18
CA ARG A 206 -3.12 -4.59 7.49
C ARG A 206 -2.83 -5.67 8.52
N GLU A 207 -3.11 -6.92 8.18
CA GLU A 207 -2.91 -8.05 9.08
C GLU A 207 -1.42 -8.29 9.36
N LEU A 208 -0.55 -8.15 8.36
CA LEU A 208 0.91 -8.22 8.56
C LEU A 208 1.41 -7.19 9.57
N LEU A 209 0.88 -5.96 9.60
CA LEU A 209 1.28 -4.96 10.60
C LEU A 209 0.75 -5.28 12.01
N LEU A 210 -0.43 -5.89 12.13
CA LEU A 210 -0.97 -6.37 13.41
C LEU A 210 -0.20 -7.58 13.96
N LEU A 211 0.24 -8.48 13.08
CA LEU A 211 1.13 -9.59 13.42
C LEU A 211 2.52 -9.08 13.80
N LEU A 212 3.07 -8.12 13.04
CA LEU A 212 4.38 -7.53 13.29
C LEU A 212 4.45 -6.85 14.66
N MET A 213 3.45 -6.07 15.08
CA MET A 213 3.47 -5.43 16.41
C MET A 213 3.41 -6.45 17.55
N GLN A 214 2.67 -7.55 17.39
CA GLN A 214 2.66 -8.65 18.35
C GLN A 214 4.04 -9.32 18.41
N PHE A 215 4.59 -9.67 17.26
CA PHE A 215 5.90 -10.31 17.12
C PHE A 215 7.02 -9.47 17.74
N LEU A 216 7.11 -8.18 17.40
CA LEU A 216 8.13 -7.28 17.96
C LEU A 216 8.05 -7.20 19.49
N CYS A 217 6.84 -7.12 20.05
CA CYS A 217 6.65 -7.10 21.50
C CYS A 217 7.04 -8.44 22.16
N GLN A 218 6.58 -9.57 21.60
CA GLN A 218 6.91 -10.90 22.12
C GLN A 218 8.42 -11.19 22.08
N GLU A 219 9.08 -10.91 20.95
CA GLU A 219 10.51 -11.14 20.77
C GLU A 219 11.37 -10.19 21.61
N TYR A 220 10.91 -8.95 21.83
CA TYR A 220 11.55 -8.02 22.75
C TYR A 220 11.51 -8.55 24.19
N LEU A 221 10.35 -9.05 24.64
CA LEU A 221 10.20 -9.68 25.96
C LEU A 221 11.04 -10.96 26.09
N ALA A 222 11.15 -11.73 25.00
CA ALA A 222 12.01 -12.91 24.91
C ALA A 222 13.51 -12.58 24.84
N ARG A 223 13.89 -11.30 24.78
CA ARG A 223 15.28 -10.80 24.68
C ARG A 223 15.99 -11.28 23.43
N ASN A 224 15.27 -11.38 22.30
CA ASN A 224 15.90 -11.60 21.00
C ASN A 224 16.82 -10.41 20.67
N THR A 225 18.12 -10.65 20.56
CA THR A 225 19.13 -9.58 20.40
C THR A 225 18.92 -8.72 19.16
N ARG A 226 18.38 -9.30 18.07
CA ARG A 226 18.10 -8.56 16.83
C ARG A 226 16.95 -7.58 17.03
N ILE A 227 15.85 -8.04 17.62
CA ILE A 227 14.65 -7.23 17.85
C ILE A 227 14.87 -6.20 18.95
N VAL A 228 15.55 -6.56 20.04
CA VAL A 228 15.93 -5.61 21.09
C VAL A 228 16.75 -4.47 20.51
N ARG A 229 17.79 -4.78 19.72
CA ARG A 229 18.60 -3.76 19.06
C ARG A 229 17.79 -2.91 18.08
N LEU A 230 16.89 -3.53 17.31
CA LEU A 230 16.05 -2.80 16.37
C LEU A 230 15.15 -1.78 17.09
N VAL A 231 14.54 -2.16 18.22
CA VAL A 231 13.65 -1.29 19.02
C VAL A 231 14.40 -0.23 19.82
N GLU A 232 15.62 -0.51 20.29
CA GLU A 232 16.46 0.45 21.04
C GLU A 232 17.25 1.41 20.13
N GLU A 233 17.41 1.08 18.85
CA GLU A 233 18.13 1.95 17.90
C GLU A 233 17.19 2.65 16.92
N THR A 234 15.88 2.34 16.90
CA THR A 234 14.92 2.83 15.91
C THR A 234 13.58 3.13 16.54
N ARG A 235 13.01 4.26 16.14
CA ARG A 235 11.64 4.59 16.47
C ARG A 235 10.70 4.19 15.35
N ILE A 236 9.95 3.12 15.60
CA ILE A 236 9.12 2.44 14.60
C ILE A 236 7.67 2.88 14.74
N HIS A 237 7.04 3.30 13.65
CA HIS A 237 5.64 3.66 13.62
C HIS A 237 4.85 2.76 12.65
N LEU A 238 3.83 2.07 13.15
CA LEU A 238 2.99 1.18 12.34
C LEU A 238 1.57 1.74 12.27
N LEU A 239 1.07 1.98 11.05
CA LEU A 239 -0.30 2.40 10.74
C LEU A 239 -1.03 1.29 9.98
N PRO A 240 -1.75 0.37 10.68
CA PRO A 240 -2.35 -0.81 10.05
C PRO A 240 -3.48 -0.52 9.07
N SER A 241 -4.15 0.63 9.18
CA SER A 241 -5.31 0.94 8.36
C SER A 241 -5.48 2.43 8.15
N LEU A 242 -5.09 2.88 6.96
CA LEU A 242 -5.29 4.25 6.52
C LEU A 242 -6.74 4.51 6.05
N ASN A 243 -7.38 3.53 5.41
CA ASN A 243 -8.79 3.57 4.97
C ASN A 243 -9.65 2.55 5.75
N PRO A 244 -9.92 2.78 7.05
CA PRO A 244 -10.75 1.87 7.84
C PRO A 244 -12.19 1.81 7.33
N ASP A 245 -12.72 2.90 6.74
CA ASP A 245 -14.08 2.93 6.19
C ASP A 245 -14.24 1.98 4.99
N GLY A 246 -13.25 1.96 4.10
CA GLY A 246 -13.19 1.01 2.99
C GLY A 246 -13.02 -0.42 3.48
N TYR A 247 -12.18 -0.62 4.50
CA TYR A 247 -11.95 -1.94 5.08
C TYR A 247 -13.20 -2.54 5.72
N GLU A 248 -13.97 -1.79 6.51
CA GLU A 248 -15.19 -2.34 7.14
C GLU A 248 -16.18 -2.85 6.10
N LYS A 249 -16.29 -2.19 4.93
CA LYS A 249 -17.13 -2.68 3.82
C LYS A 249 -16.62 -3.98 3.21
N ALA A 250 -15.30 -4.11 3.06
CA ALA A 250 -14.69 -5.35 2.57
C ALA A 250 -14.86 -6.47 3.61
N TYR A 251 -14.65 -6.16 4.89
CA TYR A 251 -14.77 -7.08 6.01
C TYR A 251 -16.18 -7.63 6.17
N GLU A 252 -17.23 -6.80 6.00
CA GLU A 252 -18.63 -7.24 5.98
C GLU A 252 -18.93 -8.25 4.86
N GLY A 253 -18.24 -8.13 3.72
CA GLY A 253 -18.33 -9.09 2.62
C GLY A 253 -17.59 -10.41 2.89
N GLY A 254 -16.53 -10.37 3.69
CA GLY A 254 -15.65 -11.50 3.94
C GLY A 254 -14.63 -11.74 2.81
N SER A 255 -13.57 -12.49 3.14
CA SER A 255 -12.50 -12.85 2.20
C SER A 255 -13.01 -13.63 0.99
N GLU A 256 -14.06 -14.42 1.17
CA GLU A 256 -14.71 -15.26 0.18
C GLU A 256 -15.41 -14.45 -0.92
N LEU A 257 -15.75 -13.20 -0.60
CA LEU A 257 -16.29 -12.22 -1.53
C LEU A 257 -15.27 -11.10 -1.85
N GLY A 258 -14.00 -11.32 -1.52
CA GLY A 258 -12.89 -10.44 -1.83
C GLY A 258 -12.84 -10.11 -3.32
N GLY A 259 -12.91 -8.83 -3.65
CA GLY A 259 -12.92 -8.32 -5.03
C GLY A 259 -11.90 -7.20 -5.24
N TRP A 260 -11.80 -6.72 -6.49
CA TRP A 260 -10.86 -5.65 -6.83
C TRP A 260 -11.35 -4.25 -6.41
N SER A 261 -12.66 -4.08 -6.23
CA SER A 261 -13.31 -2.78 -6.11
C SER A 261 -13.97 -2.51 -4.76
N LEU A 262 -14.70 -3.48 -4.20
CA LEU A 262 -15.47 -3.30 -2.97
C LEU A 262 -14.53 -2.98 -1.80
N GLY A 263 -14.64 -1.77 -1.24
CA GLY A 263 -13.79 -1.33 -0.13
C GLY A 263 -12.45 -0.69 -0.54
N ARG A 264 -12.15 -0.59 -1.84
CA ARG A 264 -10.90 0.02 -2.33
C ARG A 264 -10.80 1.52 -2.01
N TRP A 265 -11.80 2.29 -2.43
CA TRP A 265 -11.81 3.75 -2.33
C TRP A 265 -12.35 4.24 -0.98
N THR A 266 -12.15 5.53 -0.71
CA THR A 266 -12.83 6.21 0.42
C THR A 266 -14.34 6.26 0.20
N HIS A 267 -15.08 6.75 1.20
CA HIS A 267 -16.52 7.00 1.07
C HIS A 267 -16.87 7.87 -0.15
N ASP A 268 -16.04 8.87 -0.45
CA ASP A 268 -16.24 9.81 -1.56
C ASP A 268 -15.72 9.30 -2.91
N GLY A 269 -15.28 8.03 -2.98
CA GLY A 269 -14.74 7.44 -4.21
C GLY A 269 -13.32 7.89 -4.55
N ILE A 270 -12.57 8.40 -3.58
CA ILE A 270 -11.18 8.86 -3.76
C ILE A 270 -10.23 7.68 -3.56
N ASP A 271 -9.25 7.56 -4.45
CA ASP A 271 -8.12 6.62 -4.28
C ASP A 271 -7.03 7.34 -3.47
N ILE A 272 -6.85 6.98 -2.20
CA ILE A 272 -5.91 7.66 -1.30
C ILE A 272 -4.48 7.60 -1.83
N ASN A 273 -4.09 6.48 -2.46
CA ASN A 273 -2.73 6.31 -2.94
C ASN A 273 -2.41 7.22 -4.14
N ASN A 274 -3.43 7.83 -4.78
CA ASN A 274 -3.30 8.75 -5.91
C ASN A 274 -3.82 10.16 -5.59
N ASN A 275 -3.96 10.49 -4.31
CA ASN A 275 -4.60 11.74 -3.85
C ASN A 275 -3.63 12.74 -3.19
N PHE A 276 -2.33 12.46 -3.18
CA PHE A 276 -1.30 13.37 -2.69
C PHE A 276 -1.03 14.50 -3.71
N PRO A 277 -0.45 15.65 -3.31
CA PRO A 277 -0.17 16.71 -4.26
C PRO A 277 0.87 16.25 -5.29
N ASP A 278 0.58 16.46 -6.57
CA ASP A 278 1.56 16.23 -7.64
C ASP A 278 2.66 17.29 -7.58
N LEU A 279 3.80 16.89 -6.99
CA LEU A 279 5.01 17.71 -6.89
C LEU A 279 5.98 17.45 -8.05
N ASN A 280 5.83 16.33 -8.76
CA ASN A 280 6.62 15.94 -9.91
C ASN A 280 6.47 16.96 -11.04
N THR A 281 5.22 17.30 -11.39
CA THR A 281 4.93 18.30 -12.42
C THR A 281 5.53 19.66 -12.06
N LEU A 282 5.43 20.08 -10.79
CA LEU A 282 6.00 21.35 -10.32
C LEU A 282 7.53 21.38 -10.43
N LEU A 283 8.19 20.28 -10.09
CA LEU A 283 9.64 20.14 -10.20
C LEU A 283 10.07 20.17 -11.67
N TRP A 284 9.51 19.30 -12.51
CA TRP A 284 9.95 19.14 -13.90
C TRP A 284 9.60 20.35 -14.78
N GLU A 285 8.45 21.00 -14.59
CA GLU A 285 8.15 22.27 -15.28
C GLU A 285 9.19 23.35 -14.97
N ALA A 286 9.71 23.38 -13.74
CA ALA A 286 10.73 24.34 -13.33
C ALA A 286 12.12 23.98 -13.86
N GLU A 287 12.46 22.68 -13.97
CA GLU A 287 13.70 22.20 -14.59
C GLU A 287 13.74 22.52 -16.08
N ASP A 288 12.64 22.30 -16.80
CA ASP A 288 12.57 22.47 -18.25
C ASP A 288 12.59 23.96 -18.64
N ARG A 289 12.04 24.84 -17.78
CA ARG A 289 12.00 26.29 -18.00
C ARG A 289 13.26 26.97 -17.45
N GLN A 290 14.33 27.02 -18.26
CA GLN A 290 15.64 27.63 -17.93
C GLN A 290 15.63 29.11 -17.45
N ASN A 291 14.51 29.84 -17.55
CA ASN A 291 14.43 31.29 -17.33
C ASN A 291 13.46 31.74 -16.20
N ILE A 292 13.06 30.86 -15.26
CA ILE A 292 12.21 31.28 -14.13
C ILE A 292 13.08 31.95 -13.04
N PRO A 293 12.71 33.16 -12.53
CA PRO A 293 13.44 33.83 -11.46
C PRO A 293 13.35 33.14 -10.08
N ARG A 294 12.45 32.16 -9.92
CA ARG A 294 12.20 31.40 -8.67
C ARG A 294 12.49 29.93 -8.93
N LYS A 295 13.67 29.47 -8.50
CA LYS A 295 14.10 28.06 -8.58
C LYS A 295 13.26 27.23 -7.60
N VAL A 296 12.57 26.20 -8.09
CA VAL A 296 11.94 25.18 -7.24
C VAL A 296 13.06 24.37 -6.56
N PRO A 297 13.02 24.15 -5.24
CA PRO A 297 14.03 23.34 -4.56
C PRO A 297 13.92 21.87 -5.00
N ASN A 298 15.00 21.11 -4.90
CA ASN A 298 15.05 19.68 -5.21
C ASN A 298 14.61 18.77 -4.04
N HIS A 299 14.09 19.37 -2.96
CA HIS A 299 13.64 18.76 -1.71
C HIS A 299 12.66 19.71 -1.01
N TYR A 300 11.80 19.19 -0.12
CA TYR A 300 10.81 19.98 0.62
C TYR A 300 10.03 20.95 -0.29
N ILE A 301 9.56 20.46 -1.43
CA ILE A 301 8.74 21.24 -2.36
C ILE A 301 7.43 21.57 -1.65
N ALA A 302 7.14 22.86 -1.46
CA ALA A 302 5.96 23.29 -0.73
C ALA A 302 4.65 22.78 -1.36
N ILE A 303 3.71 22.34 -0.51
CA ILE A 303 2.38 21.94 -0.95
C ILE A 303 1.67 23.14 -1.60
N PRO A 304 1.08 22.99 -2.80
CA PRO A 304 0.37 24.07 -3.46
C PRO A 304 -0.81 24.59 -2.64
N GLU A 305 -1.01 25.92 -2.63
CA GLU A 305 -2.09 26.57 -1.87
C GLU A 305 -3.49 26.05 -2.24
N TRP A 306 -3.70 25.69 -3.51
CA TRP A 306 -4.96 25.10 -3.96
C TRP A 306 -5.26 23.75 -3.30
N PHE A 307 -4.25 22.95 -2.96
CA PHE A 307 -4.40 21.64 -2.31
C PHE A 307 -4.76 21.79 -0.83
N LEU A 308 -4.30 22.87 -0.20
CA LEU A 308 -4.62 23.23 1.19
C LEU A 308 -6.02 23.83 1.34
N SER A 309 -6.68 24.22 0.24
CA SER A 309 -8.04 24.73 0.26
C SER A 309 -9.03 23.69 0.80
N GLU A 310 -10.00 24.14 1.60
CA GLU A 310 -11.09 23.30 2.12
C GLU A 310 -11.96 22.72 0.99
N ASN A 311 -12.01 23.39 -0.17
CA ASN A 311 -12.80 22.97 -1.33
C ASN A 311 -12.05 21.99 -2.25
N ALA A 312 -10.79 21.64 -1.95
CA ALA A 312 -10.03 20.72 -2.76
C ALA A 312 -10.50 19.26 -2.54
N THR A 313 -10.57 18.47 -3.60
CA THR A 313 -10.90 17.04 -3.55
C THR A 313 -9.74 16.23 -2.97
N VAL A 314 -9.56 16.34 -1.66
CA VAL A 314 -8.51 15.67 -0.89
C VAL A 314 -9.16 14.91 0.26
N ALA A 315 -8.91 13.61 0.33
CA ALA A 315 -9.41 12.74 1.38
C ALA A 315 -8.87 13.17 2.75
N MET A 316 -9.67 12.99 3.80
CA MET A 316 -9.30 13.35 5.16
C MET A 316 -8.10 12.53 5.65
N GLU A 317 -8.05 11.28 5.19
CA GLU A 317 -6.98 10.32 5.37
C GLU A 317 -5.66 10.85 4.78
N THR A 318 -5.68 11.36 3.54
CA THR A 318 -4.52 11.98 2.88
C THR A 318 -4.00 13.17 3.70
N ARG A 319 -4.89 14.06 4.15
CA ARG A 319 -4.49 15.22 4.97
C ARG A 319 -3.87 14.80 6.30
N ALA A 320 -4.38 13.73 6.91
CA ALA A 320 -3.84 13.18 8.15
C ALA A 320 -2.43 12.61 7.97
N VAL A 321 -2.18 11.89 6.86
CA VAL A 321 -0.84 11.37 6.53
C VAL A 321 0.14 12.50 6.25
N ILE A 322 -0.24 13.51 5.47
CA ILE A 322 0.61 14.68 5.21
C ILE A 322 1.03 15.33 6.53
N ALA A 323 0.07 15.64 7.41
CA ALA A 323 0.36 16.27 8.69
C ALA A 323 1.21 15.38 9.62
N TRP A 324 1.06 14.06 9.50
CA TRP A 324 1.85 13.09 10.25
C TRP A 324 3.31 13.05 9.77
N MET A 325 3.52 13.03 8.45
CA MET A 325 4.85 13.04 7.83
C MET A 325 5.58 14.38 7.98
N GLU A 326 4.86 15.51 8.07
CA GLU A 326 5.47 16.81 8.39
C GLU A 326 5.90 16.92 9.87
N LYS A 327 5.27 16.13 10.75
CA LYS A 327 5.49 16.20 12.20
C LYS A 327 6.67 15.34 12.67
N ILE A 328 6.87 14.18 12.07
CA ILE A 328 7.90 13.22 12.48
C ILE A 328 8.98 13.19 11.39
N PRO A 329 10.28 13.26 11.74
CA PRO A 329 11.37 13.27 10.76
C PRO A 329 11.62 11.86 10.19
N PHE A 330 10.63 11.28 9.52
CA PHE A 330 10.74 9.96 8.89
C PHE A 330 11.91 9.90 7.89
N VAL A 331 12.67 8.81 7.97
CA VAL A 331 13.85 8.56 7.13
C VAL A 331 13.53 7.52 6.05
N LEU A 332 12.85 6.44 6.43
CA LEU A 332 12.50 5.33 5.56
C LEU A 332 11.07 4.87 5.85
N GLY A 333 10.36 4.51 4.79
CA GLY A 333 9.00 4.02 4.89
C GLY A 333 8.56 3.04 3.83
N GLY A 334 7.52 2.29 4.17
CA GLY A 334 6.86 1.36 3.26
C GLY A 334 5.34 1.44 3.36
N ASN A 335 4.69 1.53 2.21
CA ASN A 335 3.26 1.39 2.07
C ASN A 335 2.92 -0.01 1.55
N LEU A 336 2.35 -0.85 2.41
CA LEU A 336 1.96 -2.22 2.10
C LEU A 336 0.64 -2.22 1.32
N GLN A 337 0.69 -2.78 0.12
CA GLN A 337 -0.43 -2.90 -0.83
C GLN A 337 -0.66 -4.37 -1.21
N GLY A 338 -1.78 -4.64 -1.87
CA GLY A 338 -2.15 -5.99 -2.31
C GLY A 338 -2.60 -6.02 -3.77
N GLY A 339 -2.66 -7.23 -4.33
CA GLY A 339 -3.11 -7.47 -5.69
C GLY A 339 -1.99 -7.72 -6.70
N GLU A 340 -0.74 -7.67 -6.28
CA GLU A 340 0.43 -8.08 -7.05
C GLU A 340 1.53 -8.54 -6.08
N LEU A 341 2.65 -9.05 -6.61
CA LEU A 341 3.77 -9.49 -5.80
C LEU A 341 5.08 -8.89 -6.33
N VAL A 342 5.38 -7.66 -5.89
CA VAL A 342 6.50 -6.81 -6.36
C VAL A 342 6.75 -5.65 -5.41
N VAL A 343 7.98 -5.12 -5.38
CA VAL A 343 8.30 -3.86 -4.70
C VAL A 343 8.48 -2.75 -5.72
N ALA A 344 7.58 -1.76 -5.70
CA ALA A 344 7.60 -0.59 -6.56
C ALA A 344 8.34 0.59 -5.90
N TYR A 345 9.26 1.21 -6.64
CA TYR A 345 10.05 2.35 -6.16
C TYR A 345 9.91 3.60 -7.06
N PRO A 346 10.07 4.81 -6.48
CA PRO A 346 9.96 6.09 -7.20
C PRO A 346 10.85 6.24 -8.45
N TYR A 347 10.50 7.11 -9.39
CA TYR A 347 9.22 7.84 -9.42
C TYR A 347 8.07 6.98 -9.92
N ASP A 348 6.86 7.24 -9.43
CA ASP A 348 5.63 6.61 -9.88
C ASP A 348 5.01 7.34 -11.09
N MET A 349 5.28 8.64 -11.25
CA MET A 349 4.83 9.41 -12.40
C MET A 349 5.83 9.34 -13.57
N VAL A 350 5.32 9.18 -14.80
CA VAL A 350 6.12 9.29 -16.02
C VAL A 350 6.45 10.76 -16.32
N ARG A 351 7.73 11.07 -16.61
CA ARG A 351 8.15 12.42 -17.00
C ARG A 351 7.63 12.84 -18.38
N SER A 352 7.49 11.91 -19.32
CA SER A 352 7.02 12.18 -20.69
C SER A 352 5.49 12.30 -20.77
N LEU A 353 4.99 13.47 -21.18
CA LEU A 353 3.54 13.76 -21.29
C LEU A 353 2.69 12.77 -22.13
N TRP A 354 3.31 12.02 -23.05
CA TRP A 354 2.60 11.15 -24.02
C TRP A 354 2.76 9.66 -23.73
N LYS A 355 3.49 9.28 -22.69
CA LYS A 355 3.75 7.89 -22.33
C LYS A 355 3.01 7.55 -21.06
N THR A 356 2.44 6.35 -21.03
CA THR A 356 1.77 5.79 -19.84
C THR A 356 2.69 4.88 -19.03
N GLN A 357 3.82 4.47 -19.63
CA GLN A 357 4.86 3.63 -19.04
C GLN A 357 6.22 4.08 -19.55
N GLU A 358 7.12 4.44 -18.64
CA GLU A 358 8.51 4.79 -18.93
C GLU A 358 9.32 4.80 -17.64
N HIS A 359 10.50 4.19 -17.68
CA HIS A 359 11.44 4.24 -16.56
C HIS A 359 11.83 5.69 -16.24
N THR A 360 11.42 6.16 -15.06
CA THR A 360 11.61 7.53 -14.60
C THR A 360 12.39 7.53 -13.28
N PRO A 361 13.73 7.55 -13.32
CA PRO A 361 14.56 7.39 -12.13
C PRO A 361 14.58 8.65 -11.26
N THR A 362 14.72 8.46 -9.95
CA THR A 362 15.05 9.55 -9.02
C THR A 362 16.56 9.85 -9.02
N PRO A 363 16.99 11.00 -8.49
CA PRO A 363 18.41 11.24 -8.19
C PRO A 363 19.06 10.15 -7.31
N ASP A 364 18.27 9.47 -6.49
CA ASP A 364 18.67 8.40 -5.57
C ASP A 364 18.27 6.98 -6.07
N ASP A 365 18.07 6.80 -7.38
CA ASP A 365 17.59 5.54 -7.99
C ASP A 365 18.37 4.30 -7.52
N HIS A 366 19.69 4.41 -7.42
CA HIS A 366 20.57 3.34 -6.94
C HIS A 366 20.32 2.93 -5.48
N VAL A 367 19.89 3.87 -4.63
CA VAL A 367 19.50 3.59 -3.24
C VAL A 367 18.12 2.94 -3.22
N PHE A 368 17.16 3.48 -3.96
CA PHE A 368 15.80 2.93 -4.06
C PHE A 368 15.78 1.50 -4.58
N ARG A 369 16.58 1.18 -5.61
CA ARG A 369 16.73 -0.18 -6.13
C ARG A 369 17.28 -1.13 -5.08
N TRP A 370 18.26 -0.69 -4.29
CA TRP A 370 18.78 -1.48 -3.18
C TRP A 370 17.72 -1.73 -2.10
N LEU A 371 17.00 -0.68 -1.69
CA LEU A 371 15.94 -0.77 -0.70
C LEU A 371 14.83 -1.74 -1.17
N ALA A 372 14.37 -1.60 -2.41
CA ALA A 372 13.37 -2.48 -3.00
C ALA A 372 13.85 -3.93 -3.07
N TYR A 373 15.09 -4.14 -3.53
CA TYR A 373 15.69 -5.47 -3.60
C TYR A 373 15.88 -6.10 -2.21
N SER A 374 16.21 -5.32 -1.18
CA SER A 374 16.41 -5.84 0.19
C SER A 374 15.15 -6.50 0.74
N TYR A 375 13.97 -5.95 0.42
CA TYR A 375 12.68 -6.56 0.75
C TYR A 375 12.39 -7.76 -0.16
N ALA A 376 12.48 -7.58 -1.49
CA ALA A 376 12.10 -8.60 -2.46
C ALA A 376 12.96 -9.88 -2.38
N SER A 377 14.27 -9.73 -2.14
CA SER A 377 15.22 -10.86 -2.05
C SER A 377 15.09 -11.67 -0.76
N THR A 378 14.50 -11.10 0.29
CA THR A 378 14.26 -11.78 1.57
C THR A 378 12.85 -12.34 1.68
N HIS A 379 11.95 -11.91 0.79
CA HIS A 379 10.61 -12.45 0.69
C HIS A 379 10.67 -13.82 0.01
N ARG A 380 10.01 -14.83 0.60
CA ARG A 380 10.16 -16.24 0.14
C ARG A 380 9.80 -16.46 -1.33
N LEU A 381 8.76 -15.76 -1.80
CA LEU A 381 8.21 -15.95 -3.14
C LEU A 381 8.58 -14.87 -4.17
N MET A 382 8.76 -13.58 -3.82
CA MET A 382 8.92 -12.47 -4.79
C MET A 382 10.00 -12.74 -5.86
N THR A 383 11.10 -13.38 -5.47
CA THR A 383 12.24 -13.73 -6.34
C THR A 383 12.28 -15.21 -6.77
N ASP A 384 11.35 -16.07 -6.34
CA ASP A 384 11.34 -17.50 -6.71
C ASP A 384 10.90 -17.67 -8.17
N ALA A 385 11.82 -18.16 -9.01
CA ALA A 385 11.57 -18.45 -10.43
C ALA A 385 10.49 -19.52 -10.69
N ARG A 386 10.08 -20.28 -9.67
CA ARG A 386 9.03 -21.31 -9.78
C ARG A 386 7.65 -20.79 -9.40
N ARG A 387 7.54 -19.55 -8.91
CA ARG A 387 6.24 -18.99 -8.52
C ARG A 387 5.34 -18.84 -9.74
N ARG A 388 4.03 -18.86 -9.49
CA ARG A 388 3.05 -18.44 -10.49
C ARG A 388 3.08 -16.91 -10.59
N VAL A 389 3.02 -16.40 -11.82
CA VAL A 389 2.74 -14.97 -12.07
C VAL A 389 1.36 -14.64 -11.50
N CYS A 390 1.20 -13.48 -10.85
CA CYS A 390 -0.08 -13.07 -10.28
C CYS A 390 -1.08 -12.74 -11.40
N HIS A 391 -1.21 -11.46 -11.79
CA HIS A 391 -2.26 -11.02 -12.73
C HIS A 391 -1.72 -10.32 -13.97
N THR A 392 -0.71 -9.44 -13.80
CA THR A 392 -0.26 -8.55 -14.88
C THR A 392 1.06 -8.99 -15.49
N GLU A 393 2.17 -8.73 -14.81
CA GLU A 393 3.52 -8.89 -15.33
C GLU A 393 4.36 -9.85 -14.49
N ASP A 394 5.37 -10.42 -15.15
CA ASP A 394 6.32 -11.33 -14.52
C ASP A 394 7.49 -10.54 -13.92
N PHE A 395 7.24 -9.89 -12.77
CA PHE A 395 8.24 -9.08 -12.05
C PHE A 395 9.43 -9.87 -11.53
N GLN A 396 9.38 -11.21 -11.54
CA GLN A 396 10.53 -12.04 -11.16
C GLN A 396 11.75 -11.79 -12.05
N LYS A 397 11.52 -11.42 -13.32
CA LYS A 397 12.60 -11.08 -14.28
C LYS A 397 13.39 -9.84 -13.89
N GLU A 398 12.80 -8.97 -13.06
CA GLU A 398 13.40 -7.76 -12.52
C GLU A 398 13.66 -7.90 -11.02
N GLU A 399 13.98 -9.13 -10.60
CA GLU A 399 14.35 -9.45 -9.20
C GLU A 399 13.25 -9.09 -8.19
N GLY A 400 11.98 -9.12 -8.61
CA GLY A 400 10.84 -8.79 -7.75
C GLY A 400 10.70 -7.30 -7.47
N THR A 401 11.35 -6.44 -8.26
CA THR A 401 11.30 -4.97 -8.12
C THR A 401 10.86 -4.31 -9.42
N VAL A 402 10.31 -3.10 -9.32
CA VAL A 402 9.93 -2.31 -10.51
C VAL A 402 9.98 -0.80 -10.20
N ASN A 403 10.37 0.02 -11.17
CA ASN A 403 10.15 1.47 -11.05
C ASN A 403 8.66 1.75 -11.29
N GLY A 404 8.02 2.54 -10.43
CA GLY A 404 6.56 2.77 -10.49
C GLY A 404 6.09 3.25 -11.86
N ALA A 405 6.76 4.26 -12.42
CA ALA A 405 6.48 4.82 -13.73
C ALA A 405 6.73 3.84 -14.90
N SER A 406 7.63 2.86 -14.76
CA SER A 406 7.79 1.77 -15.74
C SER A 406 6.58 0.85 -15.77
N TRP A 407 5.96 0.60 -14.62
CA TRP A 407 4.82 -0.31 -14.51
C TRP A 407 3.51 0.38 -14.91
N HIS A 408 3.18 1.51 -14.29
CA HIS A 408 2.06 2.36 -14.70
C HIS A 408 2.20 3.75 -14.08
N THR A 409 2.00 4.80 -14.88
CA THR A 409 2.10 6.17 -14.38
C THR A 409 1.02 6.47 -13.33
N VAL A 410 1.45 6.99 -12.18
CA VAL A 410 0.58 7.49 -11.10
C VAL A 410 1.01 8.90 -10.71
N ALA A 411 0.13 9.87 -10.91
CA ALA A 411 0.34 11.23 -10.40
C ALA A 411 -0.25 11.34 -8.98
N GLY A 412 0.42 12.11 -8.11
CA GLY A 412 -0.03 12.31 -6.74
C GLY A 412 0.10 11.05 -5.88
N SER A 413 1.17 10.28 -6.08
CA SER A 413 1.45 9.09 -5.26
C SER A 413 2.02 9.46 -3.89
N LEU A 414 1.78 8.59 -2.89
CA LEU A 414 2.41 8.72 -1.59
C LEU A 414 3.94 8.64 -1.69
N ASN A 415 4.47 7.76 -2.54
CA ASN A 415 5.93 7.56 -2.65
C ASN A 415 6.62 8.83 -3.17
N ASP A 416 6.09 9.40 -4.25
CA ASP A 416 6.66 10.59 -4.88
C ASP A 416 6.48 11.81 -3.97
N PHE A 417 5.34 11.93 -3.29
CA PHE A 417 5.10 12.97 -2.29
C PHE A 417 6.11 12.88 -1.13
N SER A 418 6.30 11.70 -0.56
CA SER A 418 7.24 11.46 0.54
C SER A 418 8.63 11.97 0.19
N TYR A 419 9.12 11.55 -0.97
CA TYR A 419 10.47 11.88 -1.44
C TYR A 419 10.61 13.36 -1.80
N LEU A 420 9.61 13.99 -2.40
CA LEU A 420 9.70 15.38 -2.86
C LEU A 420 9.39 16.41 -1.76
N HIS A 421 8.58 16.06 -0.77
CA HIS A 421 8.12 16.98 0.28
C HIS A 421 8.82 16.80 1.62
N THR A 422 9.37 15.62 1.91
CA THR A 422 10.00 15.29 3.20
C THR A 422 11.41 14.72 3.01
N ASN A 423 12.03 14.21 4.09
CA ASN A 423 13.27 13.43 4.00
C ASN A 423 13.03 11.93 3.72
N CYS A 424 11.78 11.47 3.82
CA CYS A 424 11.45 10.05 3.89
C CYS A 424 11.52 9.38 2.52
N PHE A 425 12.30 8.30 2.42
CA PHE A 425 12.31 7.44 1.26
C PHE A 425 11.21 6.40 1.42
N GLU A 426 10.19 6.47 0.57
CA GLU A 426 9.01 5.61 0.64
C GLU A 426 8.99 4.60 -0.51
N LEU A 427 8.62 3.35 -0.21
CA LEU A 427 8.36 2.30 -1.19
C LEU A 427 6.89 1.84 -1.16
N SER A 428 6.36 1.43 -2.31
CA SER A 428 5.10 0.69 -2.37
C SER A 428 5.39 -0.81 -2.50
N ILE A 429 4.99 -1.57 -1.48
CA ILE A 429 5.34 -2.99 -1.34
C ILE A 429 4.07 -3.81 -1.52
N TYR A 430 3.96 -4.53 -2.64
CA TYR A 430 2.82 -5.38 -2.94
C TYR A 430 3.09 -6.78 -2.37
N VAL A 431 2.47 -7.09 -1.24
CA VAL A 431 2.82 -8.24 -0.39
C VAL A 431 2.13 -9.55 -0.76
N GLY A 432 1.20 -9.54 -1.73
CA GLY A 432 0.43 -10.73 -2.10
C GLY A 432 -0.44 -10.52 -3.33
N CYS A 433 -0.57 -11.59 -4.13
CA CYS A 433 -1.40 -11.57 -5.35
C CYS A 433 -2.89 -11.40 -5.03
N ASP A 434 -3.36 -11.99 -3.93
CA ASP A 434 -4.73 -11.78 -3.47
C ASP A 434 -4.80 -10.52 -2.61
N LYS A 435 -5.78 -9.67 -2.90
CA LYS A 435 -6.02 -8.45 -2.13
C LYS A 435 -6.60 -8.79 -0.76
N TYR A 436 -7.46 -9.79 -0.70
CA TYR A 436 -8.11 -10.23 0.52
C TYR A 436 -7.97 -11.75 0.65
N PRO A 437 -6.75 -12.25 0.96
CA PRO A 437 -6.51 -13.69 1.12
C PRO A 437 -7.38 -14.26 2.23
N HIS A 438 -7.71 -15.55 2.13
CA HIS A 438 -8.53 -16.21 3.13
C HIS A 438 -7.78 -16.33 4.46
N GLU A 439 -8.51 -16.34 5.58
CA GLU A 439 -7.94 -16.38 6.93
C GLU A 439 -6.94 -17.54 7.14
N SER A 440 -7.20 -18.69 6.52
CA SER A 440 -6.33 -19.87 6.59
C SER A 440 -4.95 -19.68 5.93
N GLU A 441 -4.80 -18.68 5.06
CA GLU A 441 -3.55 -18.38 4.35
C GLU A 441 -2.65 -17.40 5.14
N LEU A 442 -3.21 -16.68 6.13
CA LEU A 442 -2.48 -15.68 6.92
C LEU A 442 -1.19 -16.22 7.58
N PRO A 443 -1.13 -17.45 8.13
CA PRO A 443 0.11 -17.99 8.68
C PRO A 443 1.22 -18.16 7.64
N GLU A 444 0.88 -18.60 6.42
CA GLU A 444 1.85 -18.75 5.33
C GLU A 444 2.31 -17.38 4.83
N GLU A 445 1.38 -16.44 4.66
CA GLU A 445 1.71 -15.09 4.21
C GLU A 445 2.55 -14.31 5.24
N TRP A 446 2.33 -14.53 6.53
CA TRP A 446 3.21 -14.04 7.58
C TRP A 446 4.63 -14.59 7.42
N GLU A 447 4.77 -15.91 7.27
CA GLU A 447 6.08 -16.55 7.09
C GLU A 447 6.80 -16.11 5.80
N ASN A 448 6.05 -15.77 4.75
CA ASN A 448 6.56 -15.23 3.50
C ASN A 448 7.16 -13.82 3.66
N ASN A 449 6.58 -13.00 4.54
CA ASN A 449 6.89 -11.58 4.68
C ASN A 449 7.69 -11.22 5.95
N ARG A 450 7.68 -12.04 7.00
CA ARG A 450 8.26 -11.72 8.33
C ARG A 450 9.70 -11.23 8.23
N GLU A 451 10.56 -11.99 7.55
CA GLU A 451 11.98 -11.61 7.42
C GLU A 451 12.15 -10.32 6.62
N SER A 452 11.38 -10.14 5.54
CA SER A 452 11.42 -8.93 4.70
C SER A 452 11.01 -7.68 5.45
N LEU A 453 9.97 -7.76 6.28
CA LEU A 453 9.52 -6.65 7.12
C LEU A 453 10.63 -6.20 8.08
N ILE A 454 11.32 -7.15 8.73
CA ILE A 454 12.44 -6.84 9.64
C ILE A 454 13.64 -6.28 8.87
N VAL A 455 14.07 -6.93 7.79
CA VAL A 455 15.25 -6.53 7.01
C VAL A 455 15.09 -5.13 6.41
N PHE A 456 13.88 -4.79 5.97
CA PHE A 456 13.59 -3.47 5.44
C PHE A 456 13.65 -2.39 6.52
N MET A 457 13.09 -2.63 7.71
CA MET A 457 13.27 -1.72 8.86
C MET A 457 14.74 -1.50 9.18
N GLU A 458 15.55 -2.55 9.15
CA GLU A 458 17.00 -2.43 9.39
C GLU A 458 17.72 -1.55 8.35
N GLN A 459 17.17 -1.37 7.14
CA GLN A 459 17.79 -0.51 6.12
C GLN A 459 17.78 0.98 6.50
N VAL A 460 16.94 1.40 7.45
CA VAL A 460 16.94 2.80 7.94
C VAL A 460 18.30 3.20 8.54
N HIS A 461 19.09 2.22 8.97
CA HIS A 461 20.44 2.38 9.51
C HIS A 461 21.54 2.38 8.46
N ARG A 462 21.26 2.72 7.20
CA ARG A 462 22.28 2.81 6.14
C ARG A 462 22.68 4.25 5.82
N GLY A 463 23.78 4.37 5.08
CA GLY A 463 24.30 5.67 4.63
C GLY A 463 25.06 6.42 5.72
N ILE A 464 24.76 7.70 5.86
CA ILE A 464 25.38 8.56 6.87
C ILE A 464 24.32 9.18 7.78
N LYS A 465 24.68 9.40 9.04
CA LYS A 465 23.89 10.22 9.96
C LYS A 465 24.79 11.16 10.75
N GLY A 466 24.24 12.20 11.35
CA GLY A 466 25.08 13.10 12.14
C GLY A 466 24.35 14.34 12.60
N MET A 467 25.10 15.27 13.17
CA MET A 467 24.60 16.53 13.71
C MET A 467 25.16 17.72 12.94
N VAL A 468 24.33 18.72 12.70
CA VAL A 468 24.74 20.07 12.31
C VAL A 468 24.62 20.98 13.52
N ARG A 469 25.75 21.48 14.00
CA ARG A 469 25.82 22.30 15.21
C ARG A 469 26.45 23.66 14.94
N ASP A 470 26.15 24.64 15.78
CA ASP A 470 26.91 25.89 15.83
C ASP A 470 28.20 25.74 16.65
N LEU A 471 29.01 26.81 16.72
CA LEU A 471 30.25 26.84 17.50
C LEU A 471 30.04 26.69 19.01
N HIS A 472 28.81 26.84 19.51
CA HIS A 472 28.44 26.66 20.91
C HIS A 472 27.89 25.25 21.18
N GLY A 473 27.84 24.39 20.16
CA GLY A 473 27.35 23.02 20.26
C GLY A 473 25.83 22.89 20.16
N LYS A 474 25.09 23.98 19.89
CA LYS A 474 23.64 23.93 19.69
C LYS A 474 23.31 23.38 18.30
N GLY A 475 22.39 22.44 18.23
CA GLY A 475 21.82 21.94 16.98
C GLY A 475 21.21 23.05 16.12
N ILE A 476 21.40 22.96 14.81
CA ILE A 476 20.84 23.90 13.83
C ILE A 476 19.73 23.18 13.06
N PRO A 477 18.44 23.47 13.32
CA PRO A 477 17.34 22.87 12.58
C PRO A 477 17.26 23.38 11.16
N ASN A 478 16.65 22.60 10.27
CA ASN A 478 16.43 22.93 8.85
C ASN A 478 17.71 23.30 8.09
N ALA A 479 18.88 22.91 8.60
CA ALA A 479 20.12 22.92 7.83
C ALA A 479 20.02 21.89 6.71
N ILE A 480 20.43 22.30 5.51
CA ILE A 480 20.42 21.51 4.29
C ILE A 480 21.71 20.69 4.22
N ILE A 481 21.58 19.39 3.98
CA ILE A 481 22.67 18.47 3.67
C ILE A 481 22.58 18.08 2.20
N SER A 482 23.57 18.48 1.41
CA SER A 482 23.66 18.18 -0.02
C SER A 482 24.82 17.22 -0.30
N VAL A 483 24.60 16.22 -1.15
CA VAL A 483 25.63 15.27 -1.57
C VAL A 483 26.05 15.58 -3.01
N GLU A 484 27.35 15.73 -3.26
CA GLU A 484 27.86 15.98 -4.61
C GLU A 484 27.47 14.85 -5.57
N GLY A 485 26.89 15.20 -6.72
CA GLY A 485 26.41 14.25 -7.72
C GLY A 485 24.97 13.76 -7.52
N VAL A 486 24.32 14.06 -6.40
CA VAL A 486 22.93 13.68 -6.13
C VAL A 486 22.06 14.92 -6.05
N ASN A 487 21.16 15.11 -7.02
CA ASN A 487 20.29 16.29 -7.08
C ASN A 487 19.03 16.13 -6.21
N HIS A 488 19.21 15.80 -4.94
CA HIS A 488 18.15 15.73 -3.94
C HIS A 488 18.78 15.93 -2.55
N ASP A 489 18.59 17.09 -1.94
CA ASP A 489 19.13 17.40 -0.62
C ASP A 489 18.16 16.95 0.49
N ILE A 490 18.62 16.90 1.74
CA ILE A 490 17.78 16.65 2.92
C ILE A 490 17.90 17.79 3.93
N GLN A 491 16.99 17.84 4.90
CA GLN A 491 17.04 18.79 6.01
C GLN A 491 17.30 18.10 7.35
N THR A 492 17.96 18.80 8.26
CA THR A 492 18.09 18.39 9.67
C THR A 492 16.76 18.56 10.41
N ALA A 493 16.50 17.67 11.37
CA ALA A 493 15.37 17.74 12.28
C ALA A 493 15.53 18.88 13.32
N SER A 494 14.58 18.98 14.27
CA SER A 494 14.51 20.06 15.26
C SER A 494 15.78 20.26 16.08
N ASP A 495 16.47 19.16 16.38
CA ASP A 495 17.68 19.13 17.21
C ASP A 495 18.97 19.20 16.39
N GLY A 496 18.85 19.33 15.07
CA GLY A 496 19.96 19.48 14.14
C GLY A 496 20.60 18.17 13.70
N ASP A 497 20.04 17.02 14.07
CA ASP A 497 20.38 15.71 13.53
C ASP A 497 19.80 15.49 12.14
N TYR A 498 20.43 14.59 11.39
CA TYR A 498 20.00 14.19 10.06
C TYR A 498 20.40 12.75 9.77
N TRP A 499 19.70 12.15 8.80
CA TRP A 499 19.99 10.83 8.24
C TRP A 499 19.91 10.92 6.73
N ARG A 500 20.95 10.44 6.04
CA ARG A 500 21.03 10.40 4.59
C ARG A 500 21.35 8.98 4.14
N LEU A 501 20.34 8.29 3.63
CA LEU A 501 20.49 6.97 3.04
C LEU A 501 21.37 7.05 1.79
N LEU A 502 22.41 6.23 1.75
CA LEU A 502 23.40 6.14 0.69
C LEU A 502 23.92 4.71 0.63
N ASN A 503 24.32 4.28 -0.56
CA ASN A 503 25.04 3.02 -0.72
C ASN A 503 26.51 3.15 -0.27
N PRO A 504 27.24 2.03 -0.05
CA PRO A 504 28.66 2.09 0.30
C PRO A 504 29.49 2.88 -0.71
N GLY A 505 30.32 3.80 -0.22
CA GLY A 505 31.08 4.72 -1.07
C GLY A 505 31.64 5.93 -0.32
N GLU A 506 32.44 6.73 -1.04
CA GLU A 506 32.94 8.02 -0.55
C GLU A 506 32.14 9.17 -1.16
N TYR A 507 31.66 10.07 -0.32
CA TYR A 507 30.78 11.16 -0.71
C TYR A 507 31.31 12.51 -0.23
N VAL A 508 31.27 13.51 -1.10
CA VAL A 508 31.52 14.91 -0.73
C VAL A 508 30.19 15.51 -0.28
N VAL A 509 30.09 15.84 1.00
CA VAL A 509 28.85 16.27 1.65
C VAL A 509 29.01 17.69 2.16
N THR A 510 28.02 18.53 1.87
CA THR A 510 28.00 19.94 2.28
C THR A 510 26.80 20.21 3.18
N ALA A 511 27.05 20.76 4.36
CA ALA A 511 26.03 21.27 5.26
C ALA A 511 25.92 22.79 5.13
N LYS A 512 24.69 23.30 4.99
CA LYS A 512 24.39 24.72 4.82
C LYS A 512 23.14 25.11 5.60
N ALA A 513 23.19 26.24 6.30
CA ALA A 513 22.03 26.81 6.99
C ALA A 513 21.95 28.32 6.76
N GLU A 514 20.75 28.89 6.81
CA GLU A 514 20.57 30.33 6.67
C GLU A 514 21.31 31.09 7.80
N GLY A 515 22.09 32.10 7.44
CA GLY A 515 22.87 32.89 8.40
C GLY A 515 24.20 32.24 8.82
N PHE A 516 24.52 31.04 8.34
CA PHE A 516 25.78 30.33 8.60
C PHE A 516 26.65 30.20 7.35
N THR A 517 27.96 30.07 7.55
CA THR A 517 28.91 29.69 6.49
C THR A 517 28.83 28.18 6.28
N ALA A 518 28.62 27.75 5.03
CA ALA A 518 28.56 26.32 4.69
C ALA A 518 29.88 25.60 4.98
N SER A 519 29.79 24.30 5.26
CA SER A 519 30.93 23.42 5.51
C SER A 519 30.83 22.18 4.63
N THR A 520 31.92 21.83 3.96
CA THR A 520 32.02 20.65 3.09
C THR A 520 33.07 19.70 3.63
N LYS A 521 32.76 18.40 3.63
CA LYS A 521 33.64 17.33 4.10
C LYS A 521 33.41 16.05 3.29
N ASN A 522 34.38 15.14 3.34
CA ASN A 522 34.20 13.79 2.82
C ASN A 522 33.59 12.90 3.91
N CYS A 523 32.45 12.28 3.65
CA CYS A 523 31.84 11.27 4.49
C CYS A 523 31.96 9.90 3.79
N MET A 524 32.26 8.85 4.55
CA MET A 524 32.42 7.49 4.03
C MET A 524 31.25 6.62 4.49
N VAL A 525 30.67 5.85 3.58
CA VAL A 525 29.66 4.84 3.90
C VAL A 525 30.31 3.46 3.81
N GLY A 526 30.30 2.73 4.92
CA GLY A 526 30.85 1.38 5.00
C GLY A 526 29.94 0.32 4.35
N TYR A 527 30.45 -0.91 4.24
CA TYR A 527 29.67 -2.07 3.80
C TYR A 527 28.88 -2.72 4.94
N ASP A 528 29.35 -2.56 6.18
CA ASP A 528 28.70 -3.07 7.37
C ASP A 528 27.37 -2.34 7.64
N MET A 529 26.43 -3.03 8.29
CA MET A 529 25.17 -2.43 8.72
C MET A 529 25.42 -1.39 9.82
N GLY A 530 24.81 -0.22 9.67
CA GLY A 530 24.96 0.93 10.57
C GLY A 530 25.40 2.19 9.82
N ALA A 531 24.74 3.31 10.12
CA ALA A 531 24.99 4.57 9.42
C ALA A 531 26.28 5.20 9.96
N THR A 532 27.18 5.60 9.05
CA THR A 532 28.44 6.25 9.46
C THR A 532 28.15 7.65 9.99
N ARG A 533 28.75 7.98 11.13
CA ARG A 533 28.61 9.32 11.71
C ARG A 533 29.40 10.38 10.91
N CYS A 534 28.74 11.44 10.46
CA CYS A 534 29.36 12.58 9.79
C CYS A 534 28.84 13.92 10.34
N ASP A 535 29.54 14.52 11.30
CA ASP A 535 29.09 15.75 11.96
C ASP A 535 29.62 17.04 11.29
N PHE A 536 28.81 18.09 11.32
CA PHE A 536 29.14 19.42 10.81
C PHE A 536 29.06 20.49 11.91
N THR A 537 30.01 21.42 11.88
CA THR A 537 29.99 22.60 12.74
C THR A 537 30.02 23.85 11.86
N LEU A 538 28.98 24.66 11.94
CA LEU A 538 28.81 25.84 11.10
C LEU A 538 29.08 27.12 11.90
N SER A 539 29.83 28.05 11.31
CA SER A 539 30.08 29.37 11.90
C SER A 539 29.03 30.38 11.41
N LYS A 540 28.44 31.18 12.30
CA LYS A 540 27.58 32.31 11.90
C LYS A 540 28.32 33.26 10.97
N THR A 541 27.65 33.72 9.91
CA THR A 541 28.14 34.75 9.00
C THR A 541 28.27 36.10 9.68
N ASN A 542 29.14 36.99 9.15
CA ASN A 542 29.30 38.34 9.69
C ASN A 542 27.99 39.14 9.71
N LEU A 543 27.15 38.98 8.67
CA LEU A 543 25.83 39.63 8.59
C LEU A 543 24.86 39.12 9.66
N ALA A 544 24.81 37.81 9.90
CA ALA A 544 23.97 37.23 10.95
C ALA A 544 24.43 37.69 12.35
N ARG A 545 25.74 37.70 12.61
CA ARG A 545 26.32 38.23 13.86
C ARG A 545 25.95 39.70 14.08
N ILE A 546 26.02 40.52 13.03
CA ILE A 546 25.62 41.93 13.10
C ILE A 546 24.13 42.05 13.43
N ARG A 547 23.24 41.30 12.76
CA ARG A 547 21.80 41.31 13.06
C ARG A 547 21.49 40.95 14.51
N GLU A 548 22.11 39.89 15.04
CA GLU A 548 21.94 39.43 16.41
C GLU A 548 22.42 40.48 17.44
N ILE A 549 23.55 41.13 17.19
CA ILE A 549 24.03 42.26 18.01
C ILE A 549 23.02 43.41 17.94
N MET A 550 22.50 43.73 16.77
CA MET A 550 21.53 44.81 16.59
C MET A 550 20.23 44.56 17.34
N GLU A 551 19.69 43.34 17.29
CA GLU A 551 18.51 42.93 18.06
C GLU A 551 18.76 42.98 19.57
N LYS A 552 19.90 42.44 20.03
CA LYS A 552 20.29 42.43 21.45
C LYS A 552 20.44 43.83 22.05
N PHE A 553 20.83 44.82 21.24
CA PHE A 553 20.97 46.23 21.66
C PHE A 553 19.80 47.13 21.22
N GLY A 554 18.68 46.56 20.75
CA GLY A 554 17.47 47.33 20.41
C GLY A 554 17.64 48.33 19.25
N LYS A 555 18.58 48.09 18.33
CA LYS A 555 18.85 48.98 17.18
C LYS A 555 18.15 48.46 15.93
N GLN A 556 17.34 49.30 15.28
CA GLN A 556 16.70 48.96 14.00
C GLN A 556 17.73 48.62 12.91
N PRO A 557 17.44 47.68 11.99
CA PRO A 557 18.40 47.21 10.98
C PRO A 557 18.95 48.37 10.15
N VAL A 558 20.27 48.41 9.96
CA VAL A 558 20.91 49.36 9.06
C VAL A 558 20.47 48.99 7.65
N THR A 559 19.50 49.73 7.11
CA THR A 559 19.26 49.72 5.67
C THR A 559 20.53 50.21 5.00
N LEU A 560 21.29 49.30 4.39
CA LEU A 560 22.42 49.66 3.55
C LEU A 560 21.90 50.65 2.49
N PRO A 561 22.39 51.89 2.42
CA PRO A 561 21.92 52.83 1.43
C PRO A 561 22.17 52.24 0.05
N ALA A 562 21.16 52.26 -0.81
CA ALA A 562 21.23 51.87 -2.23
C ALA A 562 22.12 52.80 -3.06
N ARG A 563 23.36 53.07 -2.61
CA ARG A 563 24.31 54.01 -3.18
C ARG A 563 25.53 53.35 -3.83
N ARG A 564 25.40 52.08 -4.26
CA ARG A 564 26.39 51.44 -5.16
C ARG A 564 25.86 50.96 -6.52
N LEU A 565 24.59 51.19 -6.85
CA LEU A 565 24.04 50.90 -8.19
C LEU A 565 24.05 52.10 -9.17
N LYS A 566 24.33 53.33 -8.70
CA LYS A 566 24.39 54.54 -9.58
C LYS A 566 25.76 54.87 -10.17
N LEU A 567 26.82 54.09 -9.90
CA LEU A 567 28.17 54.33 -10.47
C LEU A 567 28.58 53.39 -11.61
N ARG A 568 27.80 52.34 -11.91
CA ARG A 568 28.02 51.49 -13.09
C ARG A 568 27.23 51.92 -14.34
N GLY A 569 26.16 52.71 -14.18
CA GLY A 569 25.38 53.26 -15.30
C GLY A 569 25.94 54.54 -15.95
N ARG A 570 26.92 55.22 -15.31
CA ARG A 570 27.49 56.49 -15.81
C ARG A 570 28.83 56.36 -16.56
N LYS A 571 29.45 55.18 -16.59
CA LYS A 571 30.67 54.93 -17.40
C LYS A 571 30.42 54.28 -18.78
N ARG A 572 29.17 53.97 -19.13
CA ARG A 572 28.78 53.43 -20.46
C ARG A 572 28.19 54.48 -21.42
N ARG A 573 28.20 55.76 -21.05
CA ARG A 573 27.71 56.87 -21.90
C ARG A 573 28.77 57.93 -22.25
N GLN A 574 30.04 57.66 -21.95
CA GLN A 574 31.18 58.46 -22.40
C GLN A 574 32.36 57.53 -22.69
N ARG A 575 32.31 56.88 -23.85
CA ARG A 575 33.45 56.42 -24.68
C ARG A 575 32.89 55.49 -25.76
N GLY A 576 32.98 55.94 -27.01
CA GLY A 576 33.14 55.17 -28.25
C GLY A 576 32.17 54.03 -28.47
#